data_AF-A2BJB9-F1
#
_entry.id   AF-A2BJB9-F1
#
_cell.length_a   1.000
_cell.length_b   1.000
_cell.length_c   1.000
_cell.angle_alpha   90.00
_cell.angle_beta   90.00
_cell.angle_gamma   90.00
#
_symmetry.space_group_name_H-M   'P 1'
#
loop_
_entity.id
_entity.type
_entity.pdbx_description
1 polymer ?
#
loop_
_entity_poly.entity_id
_entity_poly.type
_entity_poly.pdbx_seq_one_letter_code
_entity_poly.pdbx_strand_id
1 'polypeptide(L)'
;MPRRGINWAVEVLKRIKGLEFPVTREQLREKLRDFYYHGIPATKILDEVEKESFASPAELLHELAEAIRKLEERGELPITARRGINWAVEVLKRIKGLEFPVTKDKLAERLRDLAWHGINMDKILAEIDRESFASPAELLHSLSEAIRKLEERGEIQPAQA
;
A
#
# COMPACT_ATOMS: atom_id res chain seq x y z
N MET A 1 18.27 13.72 -9.65
CA MET A 1 17.91 12.31 -9.95
C MET A 1 17.20 11.73 -8.73
N PRO A 2 15.91 11.39 -8.78
CA PRO A 2 15.23 10.89 -7.60
C PRO A 2 15.64 9.43 -7.34
N ARG A 3 16.20 9.19 -6.15
CA ARG A 3 16.64 7.90 -5.61
C ARG A 3 15.44 6.96 -5.40
N ARG A 4 14.92 6.32 -6.46
CA ARG A 4 13.70 5.47 -6.37
C ARG A 4 13.96 3.96 -6.22
N GLY A 5 15.20 3.47 -6.38
CA GLY A 5 15.49 2.03 -6.31
C GLY A 5 15.91 1.47 -4.93
N ILE A 6 16.50 2.29 -4.05
CA ILE A 6 17.26 1.76 -2.90
C ILE A 6 16.41 1.57 -1.63
N ASN A 7 15.34 2.35 -1.45
CA ASN A 7 14.67 2.42 -0.14
C ASN A 7 13.82 1.17 0.18
N TRP A 8 13.12 0.61 -0.80
CA TRP A 8 12.27 -0.55 -0.59
C TRP A 8 13.09 -1.82 -0.33
N ALA A 9 14.20 -1.99 -1.05
CA ALA A 9 15.09 -3.15 -0.89
C ALA A 9 15.72 -3.16 0.51
N VAL A 10 16.16 -2.00 1.01
CA VAL A 10 16.68 -1.86 2.37
C VAL A 10 15.61 -2.20 3.42
N GLU A 11 14.36 -1.77 3.21
CA GLU A 11 13.26 -2.08 4.14
C GLU A 11 12.94 -3.58 4.17
N VAL A 12 12.92 -4.24 3.00
CA VAL A 12 12.78 -5.71 2.92
C VAL A 12 13.92 -6.38 3.70
N LEU A 13 15.18 -6.00 3.46
CA LEU A 13 16.34 -6.56 4.16
C LEU A 13 16.28 -6.36 5.68
N LYS A 14 15.80 -5.19 6.15
CA LYS A 14 15.62 -4.92 7.58
C LYS A 14 14.59 -5.86 8.21
N ARG A 15 13.47 -6.12 7.51
CA ARG A 15 12.36 -6.95 8.01
C ARG A 15 12.70 -8.44 8.04
N ILE A 16 13.49 -8.90 7.08
CA ILE A 16 13.94 -10.31 7.03
C ILE A 16 15.23 -10.55 7.82
N LYS A 17 15.80 -9.51 8.43
CA LYS A 17 17.01 -9.64 9.24
C LYS A 17 16.81 -10.69 10.33
N GLY A 18 17.74 -11.64 10.41
CA GLY A 18 17.68 -12.75 11.36
C GLY A 18 16.98 -14.01 10.83
N LEU A 19 16.50 -14.00 9.57
CA LEU A 19 16.18 -15.24 8.87
C LEU A 19 17.46 -15.91 8.36
N GLU A 20 17.53 -17.22 8.52
CA GLU A 20 18.55 -18.08 7.91
C GLU A 20 18.07 -18.46 6.51
N PHE A 21 18.96 -18.36 5.52
CA PHE A 21 18.67 -18.77 4.15
C PHE A 21 19.00 -20.27 3.97
N PRO A 22 18.22 -21.02 3.16
CA PRO A 22 17.15 -20.55 2.29
C PRO A 22 15.85 -20.21 3.04
N VAL A 23 15.18 -19.14 2.59
CA VAL A 23 13.88 -18.72 3.15
C VAL A 23 12.75 -19.11 2.21
N THR A 24 11.61 -19.50 2.78
CA THR A 24 10.40 -19.86 2.05
C THR A 24 9.48 -18.66 1.84
N ARG A 25 8.60 -18.74 0.86
CA ARG A 25 7.60 -17.70 0.59
C ARG A 25 6.68 -17.46 1.80
N GLU A 26 6.35 -18.50 2.56
CA GLU A 26 5.51 -18.41 3.76
C GLU A 26 6.19 -17.60 4.87
N GLN A 27 7.49 -17.84 5.12
CA GLN A 27 8.27 -17.05 6.08
C GLN A 27 8.34 -15.58 5.67
N LEU A 28 8.45 -15.31 4.36
CA LEU A 28 8.45 -13.95 3.84
C LEU A 28 7.10 -13.27 3.95
N ARG A 29 5.99 -13.99 3.70
CA ARG A 29 4.63 -13.45 3.91
C ARG A 29 4.44 -12.97 5.33
N GLU A 30 4.92 -13.72 6.32
CA GLU A 30 4.81 -13.34 7.72
C GLU A 30 5.63 -12.07 8.04
N LYS A 31 6.89 -12.00 7.60
CA LYS A 31 7.76 -10.84 7.86
C LYS A 31 7.36 -9.59 7.09
N LEU A 32 6.77 -9.75 5.91
CA LEU A 32 6.42 -8.67 5.00
C LEU A 32 4.92 -8.36 4.97
N ARG A 33 4.11 -8.93 5.90
CA ARG A 33 2.65 -8.74 5.96
C ARG A 33 2.20 -7.28 5.92
N ASP A 34 2.96 -6.39 6.58
CA ASP A 34 2.65 -4.96 6.69
C ASP A 34 3.61 -4.10 5.84
N PHE A 35 4.27 -4.71 4.86
CA PHE A 35 5.12 -4.01 3.91
C PHE A 35 4.34 -3.74 2.61
N TYR A 36 4.45 -2.51 2.11
CA TYR A 36 3.77 -2.09 0.88
C TYR A 36 4.76 -1.42 -0.08
N TYR A 37 4.79 -1.89 -1.33
CA TYR A 37 5.51 -1.23 -2.42
C TYR A 37 4.52 -0.44 -3.27
N HIS A 38 4.59 0.89 -3.23
CA HIS A 38 3.69 1.77 -3.98
C HIS A 38 2.19 1.50 -3.78
N GLY A 39 1.81 0.93 -2.63
CA GLY A 39 0.42 0.55 -2.30
C GLY A 39 0.08 -0.92 -2.59
N ILE A 40 0.99 -1.70 -3.18
CA ILE A 40 0.84 -3.15 -3.31
C ILE A 40 1.35 -3.82 -2.04
N PRO A 41 0.53 -4.64 -1.35
CA PRO A 41 1.02 -5.42 -0.23
C PRO A 41 2.07 -6.43 -0.70
N ALA A 42 3.12 -6.61 0.10
CA ALA A 42 4.21 -7.54 -0.23
C ALA A 42 3.71 -8.96 -0.51
N THR A 43 2.63 -9.38 0.15
CA THR A 43 1.98 -10.67 -0.10
C THR A 43 1.53 -10.83 -1.55
N LYS A 44 0.93 -9.79 -2.14
CA LYS A 44 0.56 -9.79 -3.56
C LYS A 44 1.78 -9.81 -4.47
N ILE A 45 2.87 -9.15 -4.09
CA ILE A 45 4.14 -9.22 -4.85
C ILE A 45 4.71 -10.63 -4.79
N LEU A 46 4.68 -11.27 -3.62
CA LEU A 46 5.13 -12.65 -3.43
C LEU A 46 4.25 -13.66 -4.20
N ASP A 47 2.96 -13.39 -4.36
CA ASP A 47 2.06 -14.23 -5.19
C ASP A 47 2.48 -14.26 -6.67
N GLU A 48 3.18 -13.22 -7.14
CA GLU A 48 3.68 -13.12 -8.52
C GLU A 48 5.06 -13.77 -8.73
N VAL A 49 5.70 -14.18 -7.64
CA VAL A 49 6.98 -14.90 -7.68
C VAL A 49 6.70 -16.39 -7.85
N GLU A 50 7.32 -16.98 -8.88
CA GLU A 50 7.16 -18.40 -9.22
C GLU A 50 7.91 -19.33 -8.26
N LYS A 51 8.96 -18.83 -7.61
CA LYS A 51 9.78 -19.60 -6.66
C LYS A 51 9.14 -19.69 -5.28
N GLU A 52 9.17 -20.89 -4.71
CA GLU A 52 8.73 -21.15 -3.33
C GLU A 52 9.82 -20.90 -2.28
N SER A 53 11.09 -20.85 -2.68
CA SER A 53 12.23 -20.62 -1.78
C SER A 53 13.33 -19.80 -2.43
N PHE A 54 14.12 -19.11 -1.59
CA PHE A 54 15.16 -18.18 -2.00
C PHE A 54 16.44 -18.51 -1.26
N ALA A 55 17.56 -18.68 -1.97
CA ALA A 55 18.83 -19.11 -1.41
C ALA A 55 19.67 -17.96 -0.86
N SER A 56 19.40 -16.72 -1.26
CA SER A 56 20.13 -15.55 -0.75
C SER A 56 19.29 -14.28 -0.74
N PRO A 57 19.68 -13.25 0.05
CA PRO A 57 19.01 -11.95 0.03
C PRO A 57 19.01 -11.30 -1.36
N ALA A 58 20.09 -11.48 -2.13
CA ALA A 58 20.21 -10.91 -3.47
C ALA A 58 19.22 -11.56 -4.45
N GLU A 59 19.08 -12.89 -4.38
CA GLU A 59 18.08 -13.62 -5.17
C GLU A 59 16.67 -13.17 -4.82
N LEU A 60 16.34 -13.08 -3.52
CA LEU A 60 15.03 -12.59 -3.07
C LEU A 60 14.71 -11.20 -3.64
N LEU A 61 15.65 -10.25 -3.53
CA LEU A 61 15.44 -8.89 -4.05
C LEU A 61 15.26 -8.87 -5.57
N HIS A 62 15.98 -9.74 -6.29
CA HIS A 62 15.83 -9.87 -7.74
C HIS A 62 14.43 -10.38 -8.12
N GLU A 63 13.96 -11.45 -7.47
CA GLU A 63 12.64 -12.03 -7.75
C GLU A 63 11.50 -11.07 -7.40
N LEU A 64 11.61 -10.35 -6.27
CA LEU A 64 10.65 -9.30 -5.93
C LEU A 64 10.65 -8.16 -6.95
N ALA A 65 11.81 -7.78 -7.49
CA ALA A 65 11.90 -6.74 -8.51
C ALA A 65 11.26 -7.18 -9.84
N GLU A 66 11.45 -8.44 -10.26
CA GLU A 66 10.78 -8.99 -11.45
C GLU A 66 9.26 -9.10 -11.26
N ALA A 67 8.81 -9.56 -10.08
CA ALA A 67 7.39 -9.60 -9.72
C ALA A 67 6.75 -8.21 -9.75
N ILE A 68 7.44 -7.21 -9.18
CA ILE A 68 7.04 -5.80 -9.28
C ILE A 68 6.93 -5.40 -10.75
N ARG A 69 7.95 -5.66 -11.57
CA ARG A 69 7.95 -5.30 -13.01
C ARG A 69 6.75 -5.89 -13.74
N LYS A 70 6.43 -7.16 -13.53
CA LYS A 70 5.25 -7.85 -14.09
C LYS A 70 3.95 -7.15 -13.69
N LEU A 71 3.84 -6.68 -12.45
CA LEU A 71 2.68 -5.92 -11.98
C LEU A 71 2.62 -4.51 -12.61
N GLU A 72 3.77 -3.85 -12.83
CA GLU A 72 3.83 -2.55 -13.51
C GLU A 72 3.42 -2.66 -14.99
N GLU A 73 3.92 -3.68 -15.69
CA GLU A 73 3.62 -3.95 -17.10
C GLU A 73 2.13 -4.26 -17.33
N ARG A 74 1.49 -4.98 -16.39
CA ARG A 74 0.05 -5.26 -16.42
C ARG A 74 -0.83 -4.07 -16.00
N GLY A 75 -0.23 -2.98 -15.52
CA GLY A 75 -0.98 -1.84 -14.98
C GLY A 75 -1.70 -2.15 -13.67
N GLU A 76 -1.29 -3.22 -12.97
CA GLU A 76 -1.83 -3.65 -11.68
C GLU A 76 -1.19 -2.95 -10.49
N LEU A 77 -0.23 -2.04 -10.73
CA LEU A 77 0.13 -1.06 -9.73
C LEU A 77 -1.10 -0.22 -9.37
N PRO A 78 -1.48 -0.15 -8.08
CA PRO A 78 -2.53 0.73 -7.67
C PRO A 78 -2.13 2.15 -8.10
N ILE A 79 -3.11 2.83 -8.69
CA ILE A 79 -3.01 4.18 -9.25
C ILE A 79 -2.49 5.20 -8.19
N THR A 80 -2.45 4.79 -6.92
CA THR A 80 -1.82 5.44 -5.76
C THR A 80 -0.34 5.80 -5.93
N ALA A 81 0.37 5.21 -6.91
CA ALA A 81 1.72 5.66 -7.30
C ALA A 81 1.70 6.94 -8.18
N ARG A 82 0.56 7.32 -8.74
CA ARG A 82 0.36 8.50 -9.60
C ARG A 82 -0.55 9.51 -8.90
N ARG A 83 0.01 10.69 -8.57
CA ARG A 83 -0.59 11.81 -7.81
C ARG A 83 -2.02 12.19 -8.23
N GLY A 84 -2.77 12.81 -7.31
CA GLY A 84 -3.84 13.79 -7.61
C GLY A 84 -5.26 13.23 -7.80
N ILE A 85 -6.03 13.87 -8.69
CA ILE A 85 -7.45 13.58 -9.04
C ILE A 85 -7.73 12.08 -9.18
N ASN A 86 -6.74 11.32 -9.64
CA ASN A 86 -6.83 9.87 -9.83
C ASN A 86 -7.10 9.08 -8.54
N TRP A 87 -6.62 9.53 -7.37
CA TRP A 87 -6.87 8.83 -6.11
C TRP A 87 -8.31 9.01 -5.62
N ALA A 88 -8.82 10.25 -5.68
CA ALA A 88 -10.22 10.52 -5.36
C ALA A 88 -11.15 9.75 -6.31
N VAL A 89 -10.83 9.71 -7.60
CA VAL A 89 -11.57 8.90 -8.58
C VAL A 89 -11.53 7.42 -8.23
N GLU A 90 -10.40 6.89 -7.79
CA GLU A 90 -10.27 5.49 -7.39
C GLU A 90 -11.09 5.15 -6.13
N VAL A 91 -11.08 6.05 -5.12
CA VAL A 91 -12.00 5.95 -3.96
C VAL A 91 -13.44 5.89 -4.44
N LEU A 92 -13.85 6.83 -5.31
CA LEU A 92 -15.20 6.89 -5.85
C LEU A 92 -15.59 5.61 -6.64
N LYS A 93 -14.67 5.04 -7.42
CA LYS A 93 -14.90 3.78 -8.14
C LYS A 93 -15.16 2.62 -7.18
N ARG A 94 -14.40 2.51 -6.09
CA ARG A 94 -14.51 1.41 -5.12
C ARG A 94 -15.76 1.49 -4.24
N ILE A 95 -16.18 2.71 -3.91
CA ILE A 95 -17.41 2.95 -3.14
C ILE A 95 -18.66 3.03 -4.02
N LYS A 96 -18.51 2.94 -5.35
CA LYS A 96 -19.65 2.96 -6.28
C LYS A 96 -20.64 1.85 -5.90
N GLY A 97 -21.92 2.22 -5.79
CA GLY A 97 -23.00 1.30 -5.40
C GLY A 97 -23.10 1.05 -3.89
N LEU A 98 -22.30 1.72 -3.05
CA LEU A 98 -22.61 1.82 -1.63
C LEU A 98 -23.77 2.80 -1.41
N GLU A 99 -24.69 2.42 -0.53
CA GLU A 99 -25.70 3.33 -0.03
C GLU A 99 -25.15 4.15 1.13
N PHE A 100 -25.44 5.45 1.11
CA PHE A 100 -25.07 6.38 2.16
C PHE A 100 -26.29 6.65 3.06
N PRO A 101 -26.09 6.81 4.39
CA PRO A 101 -24.80 6.90 5.08
C PRO A 101 -24.07 5.55 5.21
N VAL A 102 -22.74 5.59 5.11
CA VAL A 102 -21.87 4.40 5.20
C VAL A 102 -20.95 4.48 6.42
N THR A 103 -20.73 3.34 7.08
CA THR A 103 -19.84 3.23 8.25
C THR A 103 -18.37 3.02 7.85
N LYS A 104 -17.45 3.36 8.74
CA LYS A 104 -16.01 3.08 8.56
C LYS A 104 -15.71 1.63 8.23
N ASP A 105 -16.34 0.67 8.90
CA ASP A 105 -16.10 -0.77 8.67
C ASP A 105 -16.39 -1.18 7.22
N LYS A 106 -17.54 -0.76 6.69
CA LYS A 106 -17.91 -1.01 5.28
C LYS A 106 -16.95 -0.34 4.30
N LEU A 107 -16.42 0.83 4.66
CA LEU A 107 -15.41 1.52 3.86
C LEU A 107 -14.07 0.81 3.90
N ALA A 108 -13.61 0.36 5.07
CA ALA A 108 -12.39 -0.41 5.23
C ALA A 108 -12.41 -1.66 4.36
N GLU A 109 -13.53 -2.39 4.32
CA GLU A 109 -13.70 -3.55 3.43
C GLU A 109 -13.54 -3.20 1.95
N ARG A 110 -14.20 -2.12 1.49
CA ARG A 110 -14.14 -1.69 0.08
C ARG A 110 -12.80 -1.10 -0.32
N LEU A 111 -12.06 -0.55 0.63
CA LEU A 111 -10.84 0.21 0.41
C LEU A 111 -9.58 -0.47 0.95
N ARG A 112 -9.65 -1.74 1.40
CA ARG A 112 -8.58 -2.51 2.05
C ARG A 112 -7.23 -2.54 1.30
N ASP A 113 -7.28 -2.45 -0.03
CA ASP A 113 -6.09 -2.47 -0.89
C ASP A 113 -5.77 -1.09 -1.49
N LEU A 114 -6.35 -0.03 -0.94
CA LEU A 114 -6.04 1.34 -1.32
C LEU A 114 -5.07 1.93 -0.30
N ALA A 115 -4.05 2.62 -0.80
CA ALA A 115 -3.06 3.29 0.03
C ALA A 115 -2.82 4.72 -0.47
N TRP A 116 -2.32 5.58 0.40
CA TRP A 116 -1.79 6.89 0.05
C TRP A 116 -0.33 6.96 0.45
N HIS A 117 0.57 7.08 -0.51
CA HIS A 117 2.02 7.18 -0.25
C HIS A 117 2.59 6.09 0.69
N GLY A 118 2.06 4.87 0.59
CA GLY A 118 2.49 3.73 1.44
C GLY A 118 1.75 3.59 2.76
N ILE A 119 0.84 4.52 3.08
CA ILE A 119 -0.10 4.40 4.21
C ILE A 119 -1.36 3.69 3.73
N ASN A 120 -1.71 2.57 4.34
CA ASN A 120 -2.93 1.83 4.01
C ASN A 120 -4.19 2.59 4.46
N MET A 121 -5.34 2.23 3.88
CA MET A 121 -6.60 2.88 4.21
C MET A 121 -6.97 2.76 5.70
N ASP A 122 -6.67 1.63 6.35
CA ASP A 122 -7.00 1.42 7.77
C ASP A 122 -6.37 2.49 8.65
N LYS A 123 -5.09 2.82 8.42
CA LYS A 123 -4.41 3.88 9.15
C LYS A 123 -4.99 5.27 8.83
N ILE A 124 -5.41 5.52 7.59
CA ILE A 124 -6.05 6.80 7.22
C ILE A 124 -7.42 6.94 7.91
N LEU A 125 -8.25 5.88 7.87
CA LEU A 125 -9.57 5.86 8.51
C LEU A 125 -9.48 5.99 10.02
N ALA A 126 -8.42 5.46 10.64
CA ALA A 126 -8.18 5.58 12.08
C ALA A 126 -7.93 7.04 12.54
N GLU A 127 -7.49 7.94 11.65
CA GLU A 127 -7.29 9.36 11.95
C GLU A 127 -8.56 10.22 11.84
N ILE A 128 -9.66 9.61 11.41
CA ILE A 128 -10.96 10.27 11.28
C ILE A 128 -11.76 9.96 12.53
N ASP A 129 -12.29 10.96 13.24
CA ASP A 129 -13.02 10.73 14.50
C ASP A 129 -14.47 10.24 14.31
N ARG A 130 -15.06 10.45 13.13
CA ARG A 130 -16.48 10.11 12.86
C ARG A 130 -16.66 8.66 12.38
N GLU A 131 -17.73 7.99 12.81
CA GLU A 131 -17.99 6.58 12.48
C GLU A 131 -18.78 6.37 11.19
N SER A 132 -19.46 7.40 10.69
CA SER A 132 -20.28 7.33 9.47
C SER A 132 -20.14 8.56 8.60
N PHE A 133 -20.37 8.39 7.29
CA PHE A 133 -20.28 9.43 6.29
C PHE A 133 -21.60 9.51 5.53
N ALA A 134 -22.16 10.71 5.35
CA ALA A 134 -23.46 10.92 4.72
C ALA A 134 -23.38 11.06 3.19
N SER A 135 -22.20 11.35 2.65
CA SER A 135 -22.01 11.44 1.20
C SER A 135 -20.59 11.08 0.75
N PRO A 136 -20.39 10.73 -0.53
CA PRO A 136 -19.06 10.55 -1.11
C PRO A 136 -18.16 11.78 -0.95
N ALA A 137 -18.70 12.99 -1.06
CA ALA A 137 -17.94 14.22 -0.93
C ALA A 137 -17.42 14.42 0.51
N GLU A 138 -18.27 14.14 1.50
CA GLU A 138 -17.89 14.19 2.92
C GLU A 138 -16.81 13.16 3.25
N LEU A 139 -16.91 11.95 2.69
CA LEU A 139 -15.88 10.93 2.81
C LEU A 139 -14.54 11.41 2.23
N LEU A 140 -14.52 11.89 0.99
CA LEU A 140 -13.30 12.37 0.35
C LEU A 140 -12.66 13.53 1.12
N HIS A 141 -13.48 14.44 1.65
CA HIS A 141 -13.01 15.54 2.49
C HIS A 141 -12.34 15.02 3.76
N SER A 142 -13.01 14.12 4.49
CA SER A 142 -12.49 13.55 5.73
C SER A 142 -11.19 12.76 5.52
N LEU A 143 -11.10 12.00 4.42
CA LEU A 143 -9.87 11.30 4.02
C LEU A 143 -8.74 12.28 3.72
N SER A 144 -9.04 13.38 3.02
CA SER A 144 -8.04 14.43 2.73
C SER A 144 -7.52 15.09 4.02
N GLU A 145 -8.39 15.34 5.00
CA GLU A 145 -7.99 15.91 6.29
C GLU A 145 -7.12 14.93 7.09
N ALA A 146 -7.50 13.64 7.11
CA ALA A 146 -6.71 12.60 7.77
C ALA A 146 -5.30 12.47 7.17
N ILE A 147 -5.21 12.43 5.84
CA ILE A 147 -3.91 12.40 5.13
C ILE A 147 -3.07 13.63 5.50
N ARG A 148 -3.66 14.82 5.50
CA ARG A 148 -2.97 16.05 5.85
C ARG A 148 -2.42 16.02 7.29
N LYS A 149 -3.20 15.54 8.26
CA LYS A 149 -2.74 15.36 9.65
C LYS A 149 -1.50 14.45 9.73
N LEU A 150 -1.50 13.35 8.97
CA LEU A 150 -0.39 12.41 8.92
C LEU A 150 0.86 13.01 8.23
N GLU A 151 0.68 13.84 7.20
CA GLU A 151 1.75 14.61 6.56
C GLU A 151 2.36 15.64 7.51
N GLU A 152 1.52 16.39 8.24
CA GLU A 152 1.96 17.39 9.23
C GLU A 152 2.74 16.76 10.39
N ARG A 153 2.41 15.53 10.78
CA ARG A 153 3.15 14.75 11.79
C ARG A 153 4.46 14.14 11.28
N GLY A 154 4.76 14.27 9.98
CA GLY A 154 5.95 13.68 9.36
C GLY A 154 5.91 12.14 9.24
N GLU A 155 4.76 11.53 9.48
CA GLU A 155 4.53 10.09 9.27
C GLU A 155 4.38 9.75 7.78
N ILE A 156 4.16 10.77 6.96
CA ILE A 156 4.16 10.73 5.51
C ILE A 156 5.18 11.76 5.03
N GLN A 157 6.08 11.37 4.13
CA GLN A 157 6.93 12.37 3.48
C GLN A 157 6.03 13.28 2.64
N PRO A 158 6.02 14.61 2.89
CA PRO A 158 5.22 15.52 2.10
C PRO A 158 5.62 15.37 0.63
N ALA A 159 4.61 15.39 -0.25
CA ALA A 159 4.84 15.43 -1.67
C ALA A 159 5.76 16.64 -1.98
N GLN A 160 7.02 16.40 -2.30
CA GLN A 160 7.87 17.46 -2.86
C GLN A 160 7.19 17.95 -4.13
N ALA A 161 6.87 19.26 -4.14
CA ALA A 161 6.17 19.98 -5.20
C ALA A 161 6.69 19.57 -6.59
#